data_AF-A0A3C1KVB4-F1
#
_entry.id   AF-A0A3C1KVB4-F1
#
_cell.length_a   1.000
_cell.length_b   1.000
_cell.length_c   1.000
_cell.angle_alpha   90.00
_cell.angle_beta   90.00
_cell.angle_gamma   90.00
#
_symmetry.space_group_name_H-M   'P 1'
#
loop_
_entity.id
_entity.type
_entity.pdbx_description
1 polymer ?
#
loop_
_entity_poly.entity_id
_entity_poly.type
_entity_poly.pdbx_seq_one_letter_code
_entity_poly.pdbx_strand_id
1 'polypeptide(L)'
;MAGLAVQLPTDIQNACEQVDSKRSRQQQLVCDELDKLGEPPFDFAIEQVKVSIALAHAGYGNQMLKPIHSQDTLRPLIMIGASGDTSTPMSQEATPLFKAHTGPVAMVTIKGGSHYSFANICEVEKILPDTTQSEVGDICSDTATPTIEESFQIINAYTLAALELFVRGNQQARSQFAPLDAELMRLQSKGIFTAGDKP
;
A
#
# COMPACT_ATOMS: atom_id res chain seq x y z
N MET A 1 31.24 -19.43 -15.59
CA MET A 1 30.03 -18.61 -15.78
C MET A 1 30.31 -17.28 -15.11
N ALA A 2 30.49 -16.21 -15.90
CA ALA A 2 30.71 -14.88 -15.37
C ALA A 2 29.34 -14.30 -14.97
N GLY A 3 29.13 -14.06 -13.67
CA GLY A 3 27.96 -13.35 -13.19
C GLY A 3 28.02 -11.91 -13.67
N LEU A 4 27.02 -11.49 -14.46
CA LEU A 4 26.80 -10.09 -14.76
C LEU A 4 26.41 -9.41 -13.45
N ALA A 5 27.34 -8.67 -12.85
CA ALA A 5 27.02 -7.70 -11.82
C ALA A 5 26.27 -6.56 -12.52
N VAL A 6 24.95 -6.53 -12.38
CA VAL A 6 24.16 -5.38 -12.81
C VAL A 6 24.37 -4.29 -11.79
N GLN A 7 24.85 -3.15 -12.27
CA GLN A 7 25.13 -1.98 -11.47
C GLN A 7 23.81 -1.37 -11.03
N LEU A 8 23.64 -1.14 -9.73
CA LEU A 8 22.46 -0.42 -9.22
C LEU A 8 22.31 0.90 -9.99
N PRO A 9 21.08 1.30 -10.38
CA PRO A 9 20.85 2.59 -11.00
C PRO A 9 21.52 3.69 -10.18
N THR A 10 22.23 4.60 -10.85
CA THR A 10 23.03 5.66 -10.23
C THR A 10 22.23 6.48 -9.21
N ASP A 11 20.91 6.56 -9.38
CA ASP A 11 20.00 7.28 -8.49
C ASP A 11 19.78 6.58 -7.13
N ILE A 12 19.92 5.25 -7.05
CA ILE A 12 19.89 4.48 -5.78
C ILE A 12 21.21 4.66 -5.03
N GLN A 13 22.33 4.61 -5.76
CA GLN A 13 23.66 4.89 -5.18
C GLN A 13 23.69 6.32 -4.64
N ASN A 14 23.19 7.30 -5.40
CA ASN A 14 23.10 8.70 -4.98
C ASN A 14 22.13 8.90 -3.80
N ALA A 15 21.03 8.14 -3.70
CA ALA A 15 20.10 8.22 -2.57
C ALA A 15 20.73 7.70 -1.25
N CYS A 16 21.68 6.76 -1.34
CA CYS A 16 22.45 6.27 -0.20
C CYS A 16 23.67 7.17 0.10
N GLU A 17 24.28 7.79 -0.91
CA GLU A 17 25.45 8.65 -0.75
C GLU A 17 25.13 10.11 -0.34
N GLN A 18 23.95 10.65 -0.64
CA GLN A 18 23.66 12.08 -0.42
C GLN A 18 23.03 12.49 0.92
N VAL A 19 22.89 11.60 1.91
CA VAL A 19 22.12 11.95 3.13
C VAL A 19 22.86 11.56 4.41
N ASP A 20 24.03 12.17 4.60
CA ASP A 20 24.85 12.03 5.80
C ASP A 20 24.48 13.11 6.84
N SER A 21 23.98 12.67 8.01
CA SER A 21 24.03 13.33 9.35
C SER A 21 22.74 13.24 10.21
N LYS A 22 21.60 12.75 9.72
CA LYS A 22 20.33 12.77 10.50
C LYS A 22 19.43 11.53 10.43
N ARG A 23 19.93 10.36 10.01
CA ARG A 23 19.13 9.13 10.08
C ARG A 23 19.14 8.53 11.48
N SER A 24 18.00 7.98 11.91
CA SER A 24 17.94 7.09 13.06
C SER A 24 18.70 5.80 12.73
N ARG A 25 19.29 5.14 13.73
CA ARG A 25 20.04 3.88 13.57
C ARG A 25 19.28 2.81 12.77
N GLN A 26 17.94 2.82 12.82
CA GLN A 26 17.07 1.94 12.03
C GLN A 26 17.16 2.20 10.52
N GLN A 27 17.23 3.46 10.08
CA GLN A 27 17.29 3.79 8.65
C GLN A 27 18.66 3.51 8.04
N GLN A 28 19.74 3.48 8.86
CA GLN A 28 21.07 3.04 8.43
C GLN A 28 21.09 1.52 8.20
N LEU A 29 20.50 0.76 9.13
CA LEU A 29 20.38 -0.70 9.03
C LEU A 29 19.59 -1.15 7.79
N VAL A 30 18.54 -0.40 7.41
CA VAL A 30 17.79 -0.70 6.18
C VAL A 30 18.66 -0.54 4.93
N CYS A 31 19.48 0.51 4.84
CA CYS A 31 20.41 0.69 3.71
C CYS A 31 21.50 -0.39 3.68
N ASP A 32 22.11 -0.71 4.83
CA ASP A 32 23.15 -1.74 4.92
C ASP A 32 22.63 -3.14 4.56
N GLU A 33 21.36 -3.43 4.85
CA GLU A 33 20.72 -4.70 4.46
C GLU A 33 20.30 -4.69 2.98
N LEU A 34 19.85 -3.56 2.44
CA LEU A 34 19.52 -3.45 1.01
C LEU A 34 20.74 -3.59 0.10
N ASP A 35 21.89 -3.03 0.49
CA ASP A 35 23.15 -3.19 -0.24
C ASP A 35 23.62 -4.66 -0.28
N LYS A 36 23.23 -5.47 0.72
CA LYS A 36 23.53 -6.90 0.76
C LYS A 36 22.55 -7.75 -0.04
N LEU A 37 21.37 -7.25 -0.34
CA LEU A 37 20.31 -8.02 -1.00
C LEU A 37 20.49 -8.16 -2.52
N GLY A 38 21.43 -7.43 -3.14
CA GLY A 38 21.56 -7.41 -4.60
C GLY A 38 20.36 -6.72 -5.26
N GLU A 39 20.10 -6.98 -6.55
CA GLU A 39 18.86 -6.52 -7.18
C GLU A 39 17.65 -6.87 -6.29
N PRO A 40 16.66 -5.98 -6.14
CA PRO A 40 15.49 -6.28 -5.33
C PRO A 40 14.94 -7.64 -5.77
N PRO A 41 14.75 -8.62 -4.85
CA PRO A 41 14.41 -10.00 -5.22
C PRO A 41 13.01 -10.16 -5.84
N PHE A 42 12.30 -9.04 -6.02
CA PHE A 42 10.99 -8.96 -6.62
C PHE A 42 11.15 -8.45 -8.05
N ASP A 43 11.36 -9.37 -8.98
CA ASP A 43 11.04 -9.11 -10.37
C ASP A 43 9.51 -8.99 -10.48
N PHE A 44 9.00 -7.78 -10.35
CA PHE A 44 7.60 -7.48 -10.61
C PHE A 44 7.25 -7.63 -12.09
N ALA A 45 8.18 -8.02 -12.99
CA ALA A 45 7.92 -8.36 -14.38
C ALA A 45 7.45 -9.81 -14.61
N ILE A 46 7.14 -10.60 -13.58
CA ILE A 46 6.54 -11.94 -13.74
C ILE A 46 5.18 -11.85 -14.48
N GLU A 47 5.11 -12.20 -15.77
CA GLU A 47 3.90 -12.07 -16.62
C GLU A 47 2.65 -12.81 -16.07
N GLN A 48 2.85 -13.71 -15.11
CA GLN A 48 1.79 -14.45 -14.45
C GLN A 48 1.01 -13.60 -13.44
N VAL A 49 1.59 -12.52 -12.92
CA VAL A 49 0.89 -11.59 -12.02
C VAL A 49 -0.09 -10.74 -12.81
N LYS A 50 -1.39 -10.86 -12.51
CA LYS A 50 -2.47 -10.19 -13.24
C LYS A 50 -2.95 -8.88 -12.61
N VAL A 51 -2.75 -8.72 -11.30
CA VAL A 51 -3.11 -7.51 -10.54
C VAL A 51 -2.29 -7.48 -9.25
N SER A 52 -1.93 -6.28 -8.81
CA SER A 52 -1.35 -6.04 -7.48
C SER A 52 -2.35 -5.30 -6.60
N ILE A 53 -2.47 -5.72 -5.34
CA ILE A 53 -3.29 -5.05 -4.33
C ILE A 53 -2.35 -4.63 -3.21
N ALA A 54 -2.16 -3.33 -3.06
CA ALA A 54 -1.27 -2.72 -2.10
C ALA A 54 -2.10 -2.18 -0.93
N LEU A 55 -1.86 -2.70 0.28
CA LEU A 55 -2.53 -2.29 1.51
C LEU A 55 -1.52 -1.52 2.38
N ALA A 56 -1.85 -0.28 2.77
CA ALA A 56 -0.99 0.60 3.58
C ALA A 56 0.50 0.55 3.15
N HIS A 57 0.76 0.73 1.85
CA HIS A 57 2.07 0.45 1.31
C HIS A 57 3.11 1.51 1.70
N ALA A 58 4.35 1.06 1.83
CA ALA A 58 5.53 1.89 2.06
C ALA A 58 6.53 1.74 0.90
N GLY A 59 7.34 2.77 0.67
CA GLY A 59 8.57 2.64 -0.11
C GLY A 59 8.75 3.68 -1.22
N TYR A 60 7.73 4.49 -1.53
CA TYR A 60 7.83 5.57 -2.50
C TYR A 60 8.48 6.81 -1.89
N GLY A 61 8.04 7.22 -0.69
CA GLY A 61 8.58 8.38 0.03
C GLY A 61 10.04 8.19 0.44
N ASN A 62 10.41 6.95 0.76
CA ASN A 62 11.77 6.56 1.17
C ASN A 62 12.74 6.29 -0.01
N GLN A 63 12.36 6.66 -1.24
CA GLN A 63 13.17 6.50 -2.46
C GLN A 63 13.48 5.05 -2.89
N MET A 64 13.02 4.04 -2.14
CA MET A 64 13.27 2.63 -2.45
C MET A 64 12.59 2.20 -3.75
N LEU A 65 11.46 2.84 -4.08
CA LEU A 65 10.65 2.58 -5.28
C LEU A 65 10.80 3.66 -6.36
N LYS A 66 11.78 4.56 -6.27
CA LYS A 66 12.09 5.46 -7.41
C LYS A 66 12.45 4.72 -8.71
N PRO A 67 13.04 3.51 -8.69
CA PRO A 67 13.20 2.70 -9.86
C PRO A 67 12.07 1.67 -9.95
N ILE A 68 10.80 2.07 -9.77
CA ILE A 68 9.71 1.30 -10.37
C ILE A 68 9.97 1.35 -11.87
N HIS A 69 10.50 0.25 -12.40
CA HIS A 69 10.79 0.09 -13.80
C HIS A 69 9.49 0.33 -14.59
N SER A 70 9.60 0.98 -15.75
CA SER A 70 8.47 1.36 -16.61
C SER A 70 7.56 0.20 -17.05
N GLN A 71 7.92 -1.05 -16.75
CA GLN A 71 7.12 -2.24 -17.02
C GLN A 71 6.16 -2.59 -15.86
N ASP A 72 6.52 -2.26 -14.62
CA ASP A 72 5.67 -2.48 -13.44
C ASP A 72 4.51 -1.49 -13.41
N THR A 73 4.72 -0.30 -13.98
CA THR A 73 3.70 0.74 -14.08
C THR A 73 2.58 0.39 -15.07
N LEU A 74 2.66 -0.71 -15.83
CA LEU A 74 1.63 -1.10 -16.81
C LEU A 74 0.58 -2.05 -16.23
N ARG A 75 0.88 -2.72 -15.11
CA ARG A 75 -0.01 -3.74 -14.54
C ARG A 75 -1.15 -3.13 -13.75
N PRO A 76 -2.33 -3.77 -13.69
CA PRO A 76 -3.39 -3.34 -12.81
C PRO A 76 -2.93 -3.24 -11.36
N LEU A 77 -3.17 -2.08 -10.75
CA LEU A 77 -2.80 -1.79 -9.37
C LEU A 77 -3.99 -1.22 -8.60
N ILE A 78 -4.31 -1.81 -7.45
CA ILE A 78 -5.26 -1.25 -6.50
C ILE A 78 -4.48 -0.86 -5.25
N MET A 79 -4.55 0.41 -4.87
CA MET A 79 -3.98 0.90 -3.62
C MET A 79 -5.10 1.18 -2.63
N ILE A 80 -5.01 0.58 -1.44
CA ILE A 80 -5.92 0.83 -0.33
C ILE A 80 -5.08 1.32 0.84
N GLY A 81 -5.33 2.55 1.28
CA GLY A 81 -4.66 3.12 2.44
C GLY A 81 -5.63 3.90 3.31
N ALA A 82 -5.15 4.45 4.41
CA ALA A 82 -5.99 5.15 5.36
C ALA A 82 -5.53 6.60 5.59
N SER A 83 -6.47 7.51 5.86
CA SER A 83 -6.16 8.94 5.97
C SER A 83 -5.51 9.34 7.29
N GLY A 84 -5.71 8.55 8.35
CA GLY A 84 -5.07 8.72 9.66
C GLY A 84 -3.79 7.92 9.80
N ASP A 85 -3.32 7.26 8.73
CA ASP A 85 -2.06 6.54 8.74
C ASP A 85 -0.87 7.52 8.77
N THR A 86 -0.16 7.54 9.89
CA THR A 86 1.04 8.33 10.11
C THR A 86 2.33 7.56 9.80
N SER A 87 2.27 6.23 9.72
CA SER A 87 3.41 5.36 9.43
C SER A 87 3.71 5.31 7.93
N THR A 88 2.65 5.23 7.12
CA THR A 88 2.71 5.29 5.65
C THR A 88 1.73 6.33 5.11
N PRO A 89 2.02 7.64 5.26
CA PRO A 89 1.08 8.69 4.87
C PRO A 89 0.73 8.63 3.39
N MET A 90 -0.58 8.65 3.08
CA MET A 90 -1.10 8.60 1.71
C MET A 90 -0.49 9.63 0.76
N SER A 91 -0.14 10.82 1.26
CA SER A 91 0.46 11.90 0.46
C SER A 91 1.91 11.62 0.07
N GLN A 92 2.64 10.83 0.87
CA GLN A 92 4.05 10.52 0.67
C GLN A 92 4.25 9.19 -0.06
N GLU A 93 3.36 8.22 0.19
CA GLU A 93 3.50 6.87 -0.32
C GLU A 93 2.54 6.56 -1.49
N ALA A 94 1.23 6.69 -1.27
CA ALA A 94 0.22 6.25 -2.24
C ALA A 94 -0.05 7.23 -3.38
N THR A 95 -0.21 8.51 -3.05
CA THR A 95 -0.59 9.54 -4.02
C THR A 95 0.46 9.71 -5.12
N PRO A 96 1.77 9.75 -4.82
CA PRO A 96 2.80 9.86 -5.85
C PRO A 96 2.83 8.64 -6.77
N LEU A 97 2.73 7.42 -6.22
CA LEU A 97 2.65 6.19 -7.01
C LEU A 97 1.41 6.18 -7.90
N PHE A 98 0.23 6.50 -7.37
CA PHE A 98 -0.99 6.65 -8.15
C PHE A 98 -0.82 7.62 -9.32
N LYS A 99 -0.12 8.73 -9.11
CA LYS A 99 0.15 9.72 -10.15
C LYS A 99 1.13 9.21 -11.20
N ALA A 100 2.19 8.52 -10.79
CA ALA A 100 3.24 7.99 -11.66
C ALA A 100 2.83 6.72 -12.43
N HIS A 101 1.86 5.95 -11.91
CA HIS A 101 1.40 4.72 -12.54
C HIS A 101 0.71 5.00 -13.88
N THR A 102 1.06 4.22 -14.90
CA THR A 102 0.65 4.43 -16.30
C THR A 102 -0.40 3.44 -16.79
N GLY A 103 -0.58 2.32 -16.10
CA GLY A 103 -1.58 1.29 -16.37
C GLY A 103 -2.87 1.51 -15.58
N PRO A 104 -3.81 0.54 -15.63
CA PRO A 104 -5.05 0.62 -14.85
C PRO A 104 -4.73 0.75 -13.36
N VAL A 105 -5.26 1.78 -12.72
CA VAL A 105 -5.03 2.01 -11.29
C VAL A 105 -6.24 2.57 -10.60
N ALA A 106 -6.52 2.06 -9.40
CA ALA A 106 -7.49 2.64 -8.49
C ALA A 106 -6.85 2.91 -7.12
N MET A 107 -7.38 3.92 -6.45
CA MET A 107 -6.98 4.27 -5.09
C MET A 107 -8.21 4.40 -4.20
N VAL A 108 -8.16 3.72 -3.06
CA VAL A 108 -9.18 3.74 -2.02
C VAL A 108 -8.54 4.32 -0.76
N THR A 109 -9.20 5.30 -0.17
CA THR A 109 -8.77 5.92 1.09
C THR A 109 -9.83 5.68 2.15
N ILE A 110 -9.50 4.89 3.16
CA ILE A 110 -10.29 4.71 4.37
C ILE A 110 -10.11 5.96 5.24
N LYS A 111 -11.15 6.79 5.37
CA LYS A 111 -11.14 8.02 6.16
C LYS A 111 -11.17 7.67 7.65
N GLY A 112 -10.32 8.30 8.45
CA GLY A 112 -10.24 8.04 9.90
C GLY A 112 -9.51 6.75 10.29
N GLY A 113 -9.32 5.80 9.37
CA GLY A 113 -8.51 4.61 9.63
C GLY A 113 -7.02 4.93 9.80
N SER A 114 -6.25 3.97 10.31
CA SER A 114 -4.81 4.07 10.53
C SER A 114 -4.03 2.96 9.81
N HIS A 115 -2.72 2.91 10.01
CA HIS A 115 -1.87 1.82 9.55
C HIS A 115 -2.35 0.45 10.02
N TYR A 116 -2.91 0.37 11.23
CA TYR A 116 -3.33 -0.89 11.83
C TYR A 116 -4.73 -1.35 11.39
N SER A 117 -5.48 -0.52 10.65
CA SER A 117 -6.78 -0.89 10.07
C SER A 117 -6.71 -2.03 9.04
N PHE A 118 -5.50 -2.45 8.66
CA PHE A 118 -5.22 -3.48 7.65
C PHE A 118 -4.80 -4.83 8.25
N ALA A 119 -4.80 -4.95 9.58
CA ALA A 119 -4.38 -6.16 10.29
C ALA A 119 -5.37 -6.52 11.41
N ASN A 120 -5.40 -7.79 11.81
CA ASN A 120 -6.18 -8.27 12.97
C ASN A 120 -5.52 -7.85 14.29
N ILE A 121 -5.10 -6.60 14.42
CA ILE A 121 -4.27 -6.13 15.53
C ILE A 121 -5.02 -6.18 16.87
N CYS A 122 -6.36 -6.03 16.86
CA CYS A 122 -7.17 -6.05 18.08
C CYS A 122 -7.21 -7.43 18.74
N GLU A 123 -6.95 -8.51 18.00
CA GLU A 123 -6.83 -9.85 18.57
C GLU A 123 -5.57 -10.00 19.45
N VAL A 124 -4.55 -9.15 19.20
CA VAL A 124 -3.24 -9.22 19.86
C VAL A 124 -2.90 -7.95 20.64
N GLU A 125 -3.78 -6.95 20.70
CA GLU A 125 -3.56 -5.65 21.33
C GLU A 125 -2.95 -5.79 22.73
N LYS A 126 -3.53 -6.66 23.57
CA LYS A 126 -3.13 -6.85 24.98
C LYS A 126 -1.72 -7.39 25.20
N ILE A 127 -1.08 -7.91 24.15
CA ILE A 127 0.29 -8.44 24.21
C ILE A 127 1.30 -7.53 23.50
N LEU A 128 0.84 -6.40 22.94
CA LEU A 128 1.73 -5.40 22.35
C LEU A 128 2.44 -4.58 23.44
N PRO A 129 3.58 -3.95 23.14
CA PRO A 129 4.20 -2.98 24.04
C PRO A 129 3.25 -1.81 24.34
N ASP A 130 3.29 -1.25 25.56
CA ASP A 130 2.41 -0.13 25.99
C ASP A 130 2.40 1.05 25.00
N THR A 131 3.56 1.34 24.39
CA THR A 131 3.69 2.40 23.37
C THR A 131 2.85 2.15 22.13
N THR A 132 2.71 0.89 21.73
CA THR A 132 1.90 0.47 20.57
C THR A 132 0.45 0.26 20.97
N GLN A 133 0.17 -0.17 22.20
CA GLN A 133 -1.20 -0.30 22.72
C GLN A 133 -1.94 1.05 22.66
N SER A 134 -1.28 2.16 22.99
CA SER A 134 -1.92 3.48 22.90
C SER A 134 -2.31 3.86 21.47
N GLU A 135 -1.54 3.46 20.46
CA GLU A 135 -1.86 3.76 19.05
C GLU A 135 -2.93 2.82 18.49
N VAL A 136 -2.94 1.57 18.94
CA VAL A 136 -3.87 0.53 18.51
C VAL A 136 -5.22 0.67 19.21
N GLY A 137 -5.24 1.10 20.47
CA GLY A 137 -6.43 1.19 21.30
C GLY A 137 -7.51 2.12 20.74
N ASP A 138 -7.13 3.20 20.07
CA ASP A 138 -8.09 4.09 19.41
C ASP A 138 -8.88 3.37 18.31
N ILE A 139 -8.23 2.45 17.58
CA ILE A 139 -8.83 1.70 16.45
C ILE A 139 -9.54 0.43 16.93
N CYS A 140 -9.10 -0.13 18.05
CA CYS A 140 -9.74 -1.27 18.71
C CYS A 140 -10.89 -0.87 19.64
N SER A 141 -11.13 0.42 19.82
CA SER A 141 -12.24 0.92 20.63
C SER A 141 -13.59 0.68 19.95
N ASP A 142 -14.63 0.44 20.75
CA ASP A 142 -16.02 0.35 20.27
C ASP A 142 -16.53 1.65 19.62
N THR A 143 -15.80 2.76 19.82
CA THR A 143 -16.08 4.08 19.26
C THR A 143 -15.25 4.40 18.02
N ALA A 144 -14.36 3.50 17.60
CA ALA A 144 -13.52 3.68 16.43
C ALA A 144 -14.38 3.97 15.21
N THR A 145 -13.95 4.91 14.37
CA THR A 145 -14.63 5.22 13.11
C THR A 145 -13.59 5.42 12.00
N PRO A 146 -13.54 4.49 11.03
CA PRO A 146 -14.23 3.20 10.99
C PRO A 146 -13.74 2.23 12.05
N THR A 147 -14.55 1.23 12.36
CA THR A 147 -14.08 0.05 13.10
C THR A 147 -13.12 -0.79 12.22
N ILE A 148 -12.42 -1.74 12.84
CA ILE A 148 -11.61 -2.72 12.09
C ILE A 148 -12.48 -3.54 11.13
N GLU A 149 -13.68 -3.93 11.56
CA GLU A 149 -14.62 -4.69 10.74
C GLU A 149 -15.08 -3.88 9.52
N GLU A 150 -15.43 -2.60 9.71
CA GLU A 150 -15.79 -1.71 8.60
C GLU A 150 -14.59 -1.52 7.64
N SER A 151 -13.37 -1.44 8.17
CA SER A 151 -12.14 -1.37 7.36
C SER A 151 -11.94 -2.65 6.54
N PHE A 152 -12.12 -3.83 7.14
CA PHE A 152 -12.03 -5.10 6.42
C PHE A 152 -13.14 -5.30 5.39
N GLN A 153 -14.35 -4.83 5.65
CA GLN A 153 -15.42 -4.85 4.64
C GLN A 153 -15.00 -4.08 3.38
N ILE A 154 -14.40 -2.90 3.56
CA ILE A 154 -13.88 -2.10 2.44
C ILE A 154 -12.73 -2.83 1.73
N ILE A 155 -11.73 -3.31 2.48
CA ILE A 155 -10.57 -4.01 1.92
C ILE A 155 -11.00 -5.25 1.12
N ASN A 156 -11.87 -6.08 1.70
CA ASN A 156 -12.34 -7.31 1.07
C ASN A 156 -13.16 -7.03 -0.18
N ALA A 157 -14.04 -6.02 -0.15
CA ALA A 157 -14.84 -5.66 -1.31
C ALA A 157 -13.98 -5.26 -2.51
N TYR A 158 -13.03 -4.34 -2.32
CA TYR A 158 -12.14 -3.88 -3.39
C TYR A 158 -11.16 -4.96 -3.85
N THR A 159 -10.70 -5.81 -2.93
CA THR A 159 -9.86 -6.97 -3.26
C THR A 159 -10.62 -7.96 -4.14
N LEU A 160 -11.84 -8.33 -3.76
CA LEU A 160 -12.67 -9.25 -4.54
C LEU A 160 -13.02 -8.67 -5.91
N ALA A 161 -13.40 -7.40 -5.99
CA ALA A 161 -13.70 -6.74 -7.26
C ALA A 161 -12.49 -6.77 -8.22
N ALA A 162 -11.28 -6.53 -7.69
CA ALA A 162 -10.04 -6.60 -8.47
C ALA A 162 -9.73 -8.02 -8.97
N LEU A 163 -9.93 -9.04 -8.13
CA LEU A 163 -9.73 -10.43 -8.51
C LEU A 163 -10.75 -10.86 -9.59
N GLU A 164 -12.02 -10.49 -9.45
CA GLU A 164 -13.05 -10.76 -10.46
C GLU A 164 -12.69 -10.12 -11.80
N LEU A 165 -12.28 -8.85 -11.80
CA LEU A 165 -11.98 -8.13 -13.03
C LEU A 165 -10.72 -8.65 -13.72
N PHE A 166 -9.60 -8.73 -13.00
CA PHE A 166 -8.28 -8.92 -13.61
C PHE A 166 -7.82 -10.39 -13.63
N VAL A 167 -8.29 -11.21 -12.69
CA VAL A 167 -7.93 -12.64 -12.65
C VAL A 167 -8.98 -13.48 -13.38
N ARG A 168 -10.26 -13.24 -13.11
CA ARG A 168 -11.36 -14.00 -13.75
C ARG A 168 -11.81 -13.40 -15.09
N GLY A 169 -11.36 -12.20 -15.43
CA GLY A 169 -11.73 -11.53 -16.68
C GLY A 169 -13.19 -11.07 -16.73
N ASN A 170 -13.87 -11.02 -15.59
CA ASN A 170 -15.27 -10.64 -15.50
C ASN A 170 -15.40 -9.12 -15.70
N GLN A 171 -15.69 -8.67 -16.93
CA GLN A 171 -15.79 -7.24 -17.22
C GLN A 171 -16.94 -6.55 -16.49
N GLN A 172 -17.96 -7.29 -16.01
CA GLN A 172 -19.00 -6.72 -15.15
C GLN A 172 -18.44 -6.34 -13.77
N ALA A 173 -17.30 -6.90 -13.37
CA ALA A 173 -16.55 -6.45 -12.20
C ALA A 173 -15.95 -5.04 -12.37
N ARG A 174 -15.95 -4.46 -13.56
CA ARG A 174 -15.54 -3.06 -13.75
C ARG A 174 -16.54 -2.08 -13.15
N SER A 175 -17.85 -2.37 -13.24
CA SER A 175 -18.88 -1.58 -12.54
C SER A 175 -18.86 -1.81 -11.03
N GLN A 176 -18.10 -2.80 -10.56
CA GLN A 176 -17.93 -3.13 -9.15
C GLN A 176 -16.92 -2.24 -8.42
N PHE A 177 -16.20 -1.39 -9.15
CA PHE A 177 -15.41 -0.30 -8.59
C PHE A 177 -16.26 0.95 -8.24
N ALA A 178 -17.55 0.97 -8.64
CA ALA A 178 -18.58 1.79 -8.01
C ALA A 178 -19.20 1.00 -6.85
N PRO A 179 -19.66 1.65 -5.76
CA PRO A 179 -20.13 0.93 -4.57
C PRO A 179 -21.27 -0.03 -4.94
N LEU A 180 -21.08 -1.32 -4.65
CA LEU A 180 -21.98 -2.39 -5.12
C LEU A 180 -23.01 -2.86 -4.12
N ASP A 181 -22.66 -2.77 -2.85
CA ASP A 181 -23.51 -3.24 -1.76
C ASP A 181 -24.10 -2.01 -1.07
N ALA A 182 -25.36 -2.13 -0.65
CA ALA A 182 -26.01 -1.16 0.23
C ALA A 182 -25.10 -0.81 1.43
N GLU A 183 -24.31 -1.76 1.93
CA GLU A 183 -23.37 -1.52 3.02
C GLU A 183 -22.17 -0.65 2.60
N LEU A 184 -21.59 -0.87 1.42
CA LEU A 184 -20.51 0.00 0.91
C LEU A 184 -21.03 1.38 0.51
N MET A 185 -22.25 1.46 -0.06
CA MET A 185 -22.93 2.73 -0.29
C MET A 185 -23.22 3.46 1.03
N ARG A 186 -23.63 2.73 2.08
CA ARG A 186 -23.81 3.27 3.44
C ARG A 186 -22.51 3.81 4.01
N LEU A 187 -21.41 3.05 3.92
CA LEU A 187 -20.10 3.48 4.39
C LEU A 187 -19.60 4.71 3.60
N GLN A 188 -19.73 4.71 2.28
CA GLN A 188 -19.32 5.82 1.44
C GLN A 188 -20.17 7.09 1.69
N SER A 189 -21.49 6.95 1.84
CA SER A 189 -22.40 8.07 2.16
C SER A 189 -22.18 8.64 3.56
N LYS A 190 -21.68 7.83 4.50
CA LYS A 190 -21.17 8.29 5.80
C LYS A 190 -19.79 8.96 5.71
N GLY A 191 -19.16 8.99 4.53
CA GLY A 191 -17.82 9.55 4.34
C GLY A 191 -16.70 8.69 4.92
N ILE A 192 -16.95 7.40 5.18
CA ILE A 192 -15.97 6.47 5.76
C ILE A 192 -14.83 6.17 4.79
N PHE A 193 -15.07 6.25 3.48
CA PHE A 193 -14.00 6.12 2.49
C PHE A 193 -14.28 6.91 1.22
N THR A 194 -13.22 7.11 0.44
CA THR A 194 -13.28 7.66 -0.93
C THR A 194 -12.55 6.75 -1.88
N ALA A 195 -13.10 6.53 -3.08
CA ALA A 195 -12.46 5.81 -4.16
C ALA A 195 -12.28 6.73 -5.39
N GLY A 196 -11.17 6.57 -6.09
CA GLY A 196 -10.90 7.23 -7.37
C GLY A 196 -10.14 6.29 -8.31
N ASP A 197 -10.46 6.36 -9.59
CA ASP A 197 -9.88 5.57 -10.66
C ASP A 197 -9.19 6.47 -11.70
N LYS A 198 -8.17 5.94 -12.37
CA LYS A 198 -7.69 6.47 -13.65
C LYS A 198 -8.15 5.54 -14.78
N PRO A 199 -8.56 6.10 -15.93
CA PRO A 199 -9.03 5.33 -17.08
C PRO A 199 -7.97 4.38 -17.66
#